data_AF-A0A3N5VC27-F1
#
_entry.id   AF-A0A3N5VC27-F1
#
_cell.length_a   1.000
_cell.length_b   1.000
_cell.length_c   1.000
_cell.angle_alpha   90.00
_cell.angle_beta   90.00
_cell.angle_gamma   90.00
#
_symmetry.space_group_name_H-M   'P 1'
#
loop_
_entity.id
_entity.type
_entity.pdbx_description
1 polymer ?
#
loop_
_entity_poly.entity_id
_entity_poly.type
_entity_poly.pdbx_seq_one_letter_code
_entity_poly.pdbx_strand_id
1 'polypeptide(L)'
;MKPGTIIQKLKPKTSDEFSAAEAYYNVLSSINKLNLTEREVQLIAFTAIRGNISTPNVRAEFCDRYSTTIPTISNIISKLKKTSIFIKEKGKVKVNPVIVLDFSKPIVLQITLENESR
;
A
#
# COMPACT_ATOMS: atom_id res chain seq x y z
N MET A 1 -34.36 -9.04 -22.13
CA MET A 1 -33.51 -9.03 -20.92
C MET A 1 -32.69 -7.75 -20.93
N LYS A 2 -32.73 -6.95 -19.86
CA LYS A 2 -31.84 -5.76 -19.74
C LYS A 2 -30.39 -6.26 -19.63
N PRO A 3 -29.41 -5.65 -20.32
CA PRO A 3 -28.01 -5.99 -20.13
C PRO A 3 -27.67 -5.80 -18.65
N GLY A 4 -27.05 -6.82 -18.04
CA GLY A 4 -26.72 -6.82 -16.63
C GLY A 4 -25.94 -5.56 -16.27
N THR A 5 -26.46 -4.75 -15.35
CA THR A 5 -25.75 -3.60 -14.81
C THR A 5 -24.41 -4.09 -14.28
N ILE A 6 -23.31 -3.71 -14.92
CA ILE A 6 -21.96 -3.96 -14.39
C ILE A 6 -21.81 -3.04 -13.18
N ILE A 7 -22.10 -3.57 -11.99
CA ILE A 7 -21.94 -2.89 -10.69
C ILE A 7 -20.45 -2.79 -10.27
N GLN A 8 -19.53 -3.08 -11.19
CA GLN A 8 -18.11 -3.34 -10.89
C GLN A 8 -17.21 -2.09 -10.98
N LYS A 9 -17.72 -0.92 -11.38
CA LYS A 9 -16.94 0.31 -11.39
C LYS A 9 -17.23 1.13 -10.13
N LEU A 10 -16.46 0.86 -9.08
CA LEU A 10 -16.39 1.74 -7.92
C LEU A 10 -15.46 2.92 -8.27
N LYS A 11 -15.99 4.14 -8.26
CA LYS A 11 -15.20 5.38 -8.41
C LYS A 11 -15.20 6.14 -7.07
N PRO A 12 -14.64 5.57 -5.99
CA PRO A 12 -14.54 6.30 -4.73
C PRO A 12 -13.68 7.54 -4.95
N LYS A 13 -14.16 8.69 -4.48
CA LYS A 13 -13.33 9.89 -4.43
C LYS A 13 -12.49 9.80 -3.16
N THR A 14 -11.19 9.56 -3.32
CA THR A 14 -10.24 9.62 -2.21
C THR A 14 -9.93 11.08 -1.90
N SER A 15 -9.81 11.41 -0.62
CA SER A 15 -9.52 12.77 -0.14
C SER A 15 -8.10 13.23 -0.44
N ASP A 16 -7.14 12.30 -0.39
CA ASP A 16 -5.71 12.56 -0.54
C ASP A 16 -4.97 11.34 -1.14
N GLU A 17 -3.71 11.56 -1.52
CA GLU A 17 -2.83 10.53 -2.10
C GLU A 17 -2.63 9.34 -1.15
N PHE A 18 -2.56 9.61 0.17
CA PHE A 18 -2.42 8.56 1.19
C PHE A 18 -3.65 7.64 1.21
N SER A 19 -4.86 8.18 1.20
CA SER A 19 -6.08 7.37 1.13
C SER A 19 -6.14 6.52 -0.14
N ALA A 20 -5.67 7.05 -1.28
CA ALA A 20 -5.60 6.31 -2.53
C ALA A 20 -4.58 5.16 -2.46
N ALA A 21 -3.41 5.41 -1.86
CA ALA A 21 -2.39 4.40 -1.65
C ALA A 21 -2.84 3.32 -0.66
N GLU A 22 -3.48 3.69 0.44
CA GLU A 22 -4.05 2.74 1.41
C GLU A 22 -5.13 1.86 0.77
N ALA A 23 -6.03 2.42 -0.03
CA ALA A 23 -7.04 1.66 -0.77
C ALA A 23 -6.40 0.64 -1.73
N TYR A 24 -5.38 1.07 -2.48
CA TYR A 24 -4.64 0.20 -3.38
C TYR A 24 -3.96 -0.96 -2.63
N TYR A 25 -3.23 -0.68 -1.55
CA TYR A 25 -2.52 -1.72 -0.80
C TYR A 25 -3.47 -2.64 -0.01
N ASN A 26 -4.64 -2.15 0.40
CA ASN A 26 -5.71 -3.00 0.95
C ASN A 26 -6.19 -4.01 -0.10
N VAL A 27 -6.51 -3.57 -1.32
CA VAL A 27 -6.91 -4.47 -2.41
C VAL A 27 -5.81 -5.46 -2.74
N LEU A 28 -4.57 -5.01 -2.87
CA LEU A 28 -3.40 -5.86 -3.12
C LEU A 28 -3.24 -6.94 -2.03
N SER A 29 -3.37 -6.54 -0.77
CA SER A 29 -3.31 -7.44 0.39
C SER A 29 -4.40 -8.50 0.35
N SER A 30 -5.65 -8.09 0.11
CA SER A 30 -6.81 -8.99 0.07
C SER A 30 -6.73 -9.99 -1.06
N ILE A 31 -6.36 -9.57 -2.28
CA ILE A 31 -6.25 -10.45 -3.44
C ILE A 31 -5.12 -11.47 -3.25
N ASN A 32 -3.97 -11.03 -2.73
CA ASN A 32 -2.79 -11.89 -2.57
C ASN A 32 -2.72 -12.60 -1.21
N LYS A 33 -3.77 -12.52 -0.38
CA LYS A 33 -3.86 -13.14 0.96
C LYS A 33 -2.66 -12.79 1.86
N LEU A 34 -2.15 -11.56 1.75
CA LEU A 34 -0.98 -11.11 2.52
C LEU A 34 -1.31 -10.88 4.01
N ASN A 35 -2.60 -10.77 4.35
CA ASN A 35 -3.11 -10.52 5.71
C ASN A 35 -2.43 -9.32 6.38
N LEU A 36 -2.20 -8.25 5.61
CA LEU A 36 -1.65 -7.01 6.14
C LEU A 36 -2.65 -6.36 7.09
N THR A 37 -2.15 -5.91 8.24
CA THR A 37 -2.93 -5.10 9.17
C THR A 37 -3.10 -3.68 8.63
N GLU A 38 -4.06 -2.93 9.18
CA GLU A 38 -4.28 -1.54 8.82
C GLU A 38 -3.00 -0.70 8.99
N ARG A 39 -2.28 -0.87 10.10
CA ARG A 39 -1.04 -0.12 10.36
C ARG A 39 0.08 -0.49 9.39
N GLU A 40 0.13 -1.75 8.96
CA GLU A 40 1.05 -2.19 7.91
C GLU A 40 0.74 -1.51 6.58
N VAL A 41 -0.53 -1.47 6.19
CA VAL A 41 -0.99 -0.80 4.97
C VAL A 41 -0.67 0.70 5.01
N GLN A 42 -0.98 1.37 6.12
CA GLN A 42 -0.65 2.78 6.34
C GLN A 42 0.86 3.04 6.16
N LEU A 43 1.71 2.18 6.74
CA LEU A 43 3.16 2.33 6.63
C LEU A 43 3.66 2.13 5.20
N ILE A 44 3.09 1.17 4.47
CA ILE A 44 3.44 0.92 3.06
C ILE A 44 3.02 2.12 2.21
N ALA A 45 1.77 2.55 2.33
CA ALA A 45 1.21 3.70 1.61
C ALA A 45 2.04 4.97 1.84
N PHE A 46 2.32 5.28 3.10
CA PHE A 46 3.13 6.43 3.47
C PHE A 46 4.55 6.34 2.89
N THR A 47 5.18 5.17 2.97
CA THR A 47 6.53 4.94 2.43
C THR A 47 6.56 5.04 0.90
N ALA A 48 5.50 4.63 0.21
CA ALA A 48 5.39 4.75 -1.24
C ALA A 48 5.37 6.22 -1.68
N ILE A 49 4.61 7.07 -0.96
CA ILE A 49 4.46 8.50 -1.26
C ILE A 49 5.71 9.30 -0.86
N ARG A 50 6.21 9.09 0.37
CA ARG A 50 7.43 9.78 0.86
C ARG A 50 8.72 9.22 0.26
N GLY A 51 8.64 8.07 -0.39
CA GLY A 51 9.75 7.38 -1.07
C GLY A 51 10.72 6.61 -0.17
N ASN A 52 10.68 6.77 1.17
CA ASN A 52 11.43 5.95 2.13
C ASN A 52 10.90 6.07 3.57
N ILE A 53 11.34 5.20 4.48
CA ILE A 53 11.02 5.26 5.92
C ILE A 53 12.26 5.11 6.82
N SER A 54 13.42 5.53 6.31
CA SER A 54 14.71 5.39 7.01
C SER A 54 15.18 6.63 7.73
N THR A 55 14.75 7.81 7.27
CA THR A 55 15.17 9.07 7.87
C THR A 55 14.37 9.36 9.15
N PRO A 56 15.00 9.90 10.21
CA PRO A 56 14.32 10.20 11.48
C PRO A 56 13.10 11.12 11.29
N ASN A 57 13.24 12.18 10.49
CA ASN A 57 12.15 13.14 10.23
C ASN A 57 10.93 12.47 9.59
N VAL A 58 11.14 11.58 8.62
CA VAL A 58 10.03 10.87 7.95
C VAL A 58 9.36 9.87 8.89
N ARG A 59 10.10 9.27 9.83
CA ARG A 59 9.50 8.42 10.87
C ARG A 59 8.70 9.22 11.89
N ALA A 60 9.19 10.39 12.30
CA ALA A 60 8.47 11.30 13.19
C ALA A 60 7.15 11.73 12.54
N GLU A 61 7.18 12.13 11.26
CA GLU A 61 5.99 12.49 10.51
C GLU A 61 4.95 11.35 10.47
N PHE A 62 5.39 10.10 10.28
CA PHE A 62 4.48 8.94 10.34
C PHE A 62 3.90 8.75 11.75
N CYS A 63 4.73 8.89 12.79
CA CYS A 63 4.30 8.82 14.19
C CYS A 63 3.23 9.84 14.50
N ASP A 64 3.40 11.08 14.05
CA ASP A 64 2.47 12.17 14.25
C ASP A 64 1.15 11.92 13.52
N ARG A 65 1.23 11.49 12.24
CA ARG A 65 0.05 11.25 11.40
C ARG A 65 -0.84 10.12 11.91
N TYR A 66 -0.24 9.00 12.34
CA TYR A 66 -0.96 7.77 12.69
C TYR A 66 -0.92 7.45 14.19
N SER A 67 -0.53 8.43 15.02
CA SER A 67 -0.43 8.33 16.48
C SER A 67 0.25 7.03 16.92
N THR A 68 1.51 6.85 16.49
CA THR A 68 2.27 5.63 16.74
C THR A 68 3.68 5.91 17.25
N THR A 69 4.45 4.86 17.52
CA THR A 69 5.79 4.96 18.09
C THR A 69 6.85 4.40 17.15
N ILE A 70 8.09 4.90 17.27
CA ILE A 70 9.24 4.44 16.49
C ILE A 70 9.51 2.92 16.67
N PRO A 71 9.39 2.32 17.88
CA PRO A 71 9.48 0.88 18.05
C PRO A 71 8.44 0.10 17.24
N THR A 72 7.18 0.55 17.24
CA THR A 72 6.10 -0.07 16.44
C THR A 72 6.45 -0.07 14.95
N ILE A 73 6.88 1.08 14.42
CA ILE A 73 7.31 1.19 13.01
C ILE A 73 8.46 0.22 12.72
N SER A 74 9.44 0.10 13.61
CA SER A 74 10.62 -0.74 13.40
C SER A 74 10.27 -2.24 13.36
N ASN A 75 9.31 -2.67 14.18
CA ASN A 75 8.76 -4.03 14.15
C ASN A 75 8.06 -4.32 12.82
N ILE A 76 7.22 -3.38 12.37
CA ILE A 76 6.50 -3.51 11.10
C ILE A 76 7.49 -3.54 9.92
N ILE A 77 8.48 -2.65 9.88
CA ILE A 77 9.52 -2.65 8.84
C ILE A 77 10.21 -4.01 8.77
N SER A 78 10.54 -4.60 9.92
CA SER A 78 11.21 -5.89 9.98
C SER A 78 10.33 -7.02 9.42
N LYS A 79 9.02 -7.00 9.68
CA LYS A 79 8.05 -7.94 9.10
C LYS A 79 7.93 -7.75 7.58
N LEU A 80 7.72 -6.52 7.11
CA LEU A 80 7.51 -6.20 5.69
C LEU A 80 8.75 -6.44 4.82
N LYS A 81 9.95 -6.43 5.41
CA LYS A 81 11.18 -6.86 4.72
C LYS A 81 11.19 -8.38 4.45
N LYS A 82 10.67 -9.19 5.39
CA LYS A 82 10.62 -10.65 5.22
C LYS A 82 9.66 -11.06 4.08
N THR A 83 8.64 -10.23 3.81
CA THR A 83 7.67 -10.44 2.73
C THR A 83 8.06 -9.74 1.43
N SER A 84 9.27 -9.18 1.32
CA SER A 84 9.78 -8.46 0.15
C SER A 84 8.96 -7.24 -0.29
N ILE A 85 8.03 -6.78 0.55
CA ILE A 85 7.27 -5.52 0.35
C ILE A 85 8.19 -4.33 0.57
N PHE A 86 9.05 -4.40 1.59
CA PHE A 86 10.11 -3.42 1.82
C PHE A 86 11.46 -3.97 1.39
N ILE A 87 12.18 -3.17 0.62
CA ILE A 87 13.55 -3.46 0.18
C ILE A 87 14.51 -2.40 0.69
N LYS A 88 15.80 -2.75 0.79
CA LYS A 88 16.86 -1.79 1.06
C LYS A 88 17.51 -1.40 -0.27
N GLU A 89 17.38 -0.13 -0.64
CA GLU A 89 17.96 0.42 -1.85
C GLU A 89 18.79 1.65 -1.48
N LYS A 90 20.07 1.68 -1.89
CA LYS A 90 21.00 2.81 -1.60
C LYS A 90 21.01 3.21 -0.12
N GLY A 91 20.99 2.21 0.78
CA GLY A 91 20.99 2.43 2.23
C GLY A 91 19.63 2.77 2.85
N LYS A 92 18.59 3.01 2.05
CA LYS A 92 17.24 3.40 2.52
C LYS A 92 16.24 2.26 2.33
N VAL A 93 15.36 2.09 3.31
CA VAL A 93 14.18 1.21 3.26
C VAL A 93 13.09 1.90 2.45
N LYS A 94 12.65 1.24 1.38
CA LYS A 94 11.60 1.70 0.47
C LYS A 94 10.60 0.58 0.19
N VAL A 95 9.44 0.94 -0.37
CA VAL A 95 8.53 -0.03 -0.99
C VAL A 95 9.18 -0.62 -2.23
N ASN A 96 8.98 -1.91 -2.46
CA ASN A 96 9.44 -2.59 -3.66
C ASN A 96 8.85 -1.89 -4.92
N PRO A 97 9.69 -1.38 -5.84
CA PRO A 97 9.23 -0.61 -7.00
C PRO A 97 8.18 -1.32 -7.86
N VAL A 98 8.16 -2.66 -7.88
CA VAL A 98 7.19 -3.46 -8.63
C VAL A 98 5.74 -3.17 -8.20
N ILE A 99 5.54 -2.77 -6.94
CA ILE A 99 4.20 -2.50 -6.37
C ILE A 99 4.01 -1.01 -6.05
N VAL A 100 4.87 -0.11 -6.53
CA VAL A 100 4.73 1.34 -6.35
C VAL A 100 4.03 1.92 -7.58
N LEU A 101 3.03 2.76 -7.33
CA LEU A 101 2.30 3.51 -8.36
C LEU A 101 2.49 5.02 -8.15
N ASP A 102 2.16 5.79 -9.18
CA ASP A 102 2.06 7.25 -9.09
C ASP A 102 0.67 7.65 -8.56
N PHE A 103 0.58 7.87 -7.25
CA PHE A 103 -0.67 8.20 -6.56
C PHE A 103 -1.16 9.64 -6.81
N SER A 104 -0.39 10.46 -7.53
CA SER A 104 -0.83 11.79 -7.98
C SER A 104 -1.78 11.73 -9.20
N LYS A 105 -1.89 10.56 -9.83
CA LYS A 105 -2.73 10.30 -11.01
C LYS A 105 -3.89 9.38 -10.69
N PRO A 106 -4.98 9.39 -11.49
CA PRO A 106 -6.05 8.43 -11.36
C PRO A 106 -5.52 7.00 -11.52
N ILE A 107 -5.80 6.14 -10.53
CA ILE A 107 -5.44 4.72 -10.58
C ILE A 107 -6.63 3.92 -11.07
N VAL A 108 -6.39 3.04 -12.04
CA VAL A 108 -7.37 2.06 -12.51
C VAL A 108 -6.90 0.69 -12.06
N LEU A 109 -7.66 0.05 -11.17
CA LEU A 109 -7.43 -1.33 -10.77
C LEU A 109 -8.30 -2.24 -11.63
N GLN A 110 -7.66 -3.06 -12.45
CA GLN A 110 -8.32 -4.11 -13.23
C GLN A 110 -7.98 -5.46 -12.60
N ILE A 111 -9.00 -6.20 -12.19
CA ILE A 111 -8.86 -7.55 -11.65
C ILE A 111 -9.30 -8.52 -12.74
N THR A 112 -8.36 -9.31 -13.26
CA THR A 112 -8.65 -10.42 -14.17
C THR A 112 -8.58 -11.71 -13.37
N LEU A 113 -9.67 -12.47 -13.33
CA LEU A 113 -9.72 -13.79 -12.71
C LEU A 113 -9.72 -14.83 -13.82
N GLU A 114 -8.65 -15.61 -13.91
CA GLU A 114 -8.53 -16.73 -14.85
C GLU A 114 -8.69 -18.03 -14.07
N ASN A 115 -9.54 -18.93 -14.57
CA ASN A 115 -9.58 -20.29 -14.06
C ASN A 115 -8.50 -21.09 -14.80
N GLU A 116 -7.65 -21.80 -14.07
CA GLU A 116 -6.79 -22.81 -14.69
C GLU A 116 -7.67 -23.80 -15.44
N SER A 117 -7.53 -23.80 -16.77
CA SER A 117 -8.09 -24.86 -17.59
C SER A 117 -7.23 -26.10 -17.33
N ARG A 118 -7.85 -27.12 -16.74
CA ARG A 118 -7.24 -28.43 -16.45
C ARG A 118 -6.65 -29.08 -17.70
#